data_AF-A0AAU8FKU8-F1
#
_entry.id   AF-A0AAU8FKU8-F1
#
_cell.length_a   1.000
_cell.length_b   1.000
_cell.length_c   1.000
_cell.angle_alpha   90.00
_cell.angle_beta   90.00
_cell.angle_gamma   90.00
#
_symmetry.space_group_name_H-M   'P 1'
#
loop_
_entity.id
_entity.type
_entity.pdbx_description
1 polymer ?
#
loop_
_entity_poly.entity_id
_entity_poly.type
_entity_poly.pdbx_seq_one_letter_code
_entity_poly.pdbx_strand_id
1 'polypeptide(L)'
;MIKFTYFALLGILSIIFLIAVVYYLAKPAPAGDSSVGWATGVFYLAGLLGILLLALLFWRNKAIGLAILCLPLVLMALPALKSGVRDLYAWFPSGNRAPLTLHIANNTPALVNIKLECWFGEKDAVQQSLYKTLEFTSKPLAVDQQVLSDYDTQLLSTKSAFVRIVFFECLAQSGNGYSYVREIQPCMQYRDVPIEDFRVKDYLIEIEGEKNSEAFRAEVERLKRDSLYTNGAF
;
A
#
# COMPACT_ATOMS: atom_id res chain seq x y z
N MET A 1 38.01 -21.11 4.97
CA MET A 1 36.57 -20.77 4.79
C MET A 1 36.38 -19.46 4.03
N ILE A 2 36.89 -18.31 4.52
CA ILE A 2 36.73 -16.98 3.87
C ILE A 2 37.13 -16.96 2.38
N LYS A 3 38.23 -17.62 2.00
CA LYS A 3 38.65 -17.71 0.58
C LYS A 3 37.60 -18.36 -0.32
N PHE A 4 37.02 -19.49 0.11
CA PHE A 4 35.99 -20.19 -0.64
C PHE A 4 34.71 -19.37 -0.74
N THR A 5 34.27 -18.80 0.38
CA THR A 5 33.09 -17.93 0.45
C THR A 5 33.22 -16.71 -0.47
N TYR A 6 34.40 -16.07 -0.50
CA TYR A 6 34.70 -14.96 -1.39
C TYR A 6 34.54 -15.34 -2.87
N PHE A 7 35.16 -16.44 -3.31
CA PHE A 7 35.08 -16.85 -4.71
C PHE A 7 33.68 -17.35 -5.10
N ALA A 8 32.95 -18.00 -4.19
CA ALA A 8 31.57 -18.41 -4.42
C ALA A 8 30.65 -17.19 -4.64
N LEU A 9 30.70 -16.20 -3.75
CA LEU A 9 29.92 -14.96 -3.87
C LEU A 9 30.28 -14.17 -5.13
N LEU A 10 31.58 -14.03 -5.42
CA LEU A 10 32.04 -13.37 -6.63
C LEU A 10 31.51 -14.07 -7.88
N GLY A 11 31.56 -15.40 -7.91
CA GLY A 11 31.05 -16.21 -9.02
C GLY A 11 29.55 -16.06 -9.21
N ILE A 12 28.77 -16.17 -8.13
CA ILE A 12 27.30 -16.01 -8.17
C ILE A 12 26.92 -14.62 -8.67
N LEU A 13 27.50 -13.56 -8.09
CA LEU A 13 27.20 -12.18 -8.51
C LEU A 13 27.64 -11.90 -9.94
N SER A 14 28.76 -12.49 -10.40
CA SER A 14 29.20 -12.38 -11.80
C SER A 14 28.25 -13.09 -12.77
N ILE A 15 27.71 -14.26 -12.40
CA ILE A 15 26.71 -14.98 -13.22
C ILE A 15 25.42 -14.16 -13.30
N ILE A 16 24.92 -13.64 -12.18
CA ILE A 16 23.73 -12.78 -12.14
C ILE A 16 23.94 -11.54 -13.00
N PHE A 17 25.10 -10.89 -12.89
CA PHE A 17 25.47 -9.76 -13.72
C PHE A 17 25.45 -10.12 -15.21
N LEU A 18 26.04 -11.25 -15.61
CA LEU A 18 26.07 -11.69 -17.00
C LEU A 18 24.66 -11.93 -17.56
N ILE A 19 23.80 -12.63 -16.81
CA ILE A 19 22.40 -12.87 -17.19
C ILE A 19 21.67 -11.54 -17.37
N ALA A 20 21.85 -10.59 -16.45
CA ALA A 20 21.24 -9.28 -16.53
C ALA A 20 21.75 -8.49 -17.75
N VAL A 21 23.06 -8.47 -18.02
CA VAL A 21 23.62 -7.83 -19.22
C VAL A 21 22.99 -8.40 -20.49
N VAL A 22 22.92 -9.73 -20.60
CA VAL A 22 22.30 -10.38 -21.78
C VAL A 22 20.83 -9.98 -21.92
N TYR A 23 20.07 -9.95 -20.81
CA TYR A 23 18.67 -9.52 -20.83
C TYR A 23 18.49 -8.07 -21.32
N TYR A 24 19.29 -7.13 -20.82
CA TYR A 24 19.20 -5.71 -21.20
C TYR A 24 19.76 -5.43 -22.60
N LEU A 25 20.69 -6.24 -23.11
CA LEU A 25 21.19 -6.15 -24.48
C LEU A 25 20.24 -6.78 -25.51
N ALA A 26 19.56 -7.87 -25.16
CA ALA A 26 18.67 -8.59 -26.06
C ALA A 26 17.27 -7.95 -26.17
N LYS A 27 16.81 -7.26 -25.12
CA LYS A 27 15.47 -6.67 -25.08
C LYS A 27 15.51 -5.18 -25.42
N PRO A 28 14.80 -4.73 -26.47
CA PRO A 28 14.74 -3.31 -26.80
C PRO A 28 14.11 -2.51 -25.65
N ALA A 29 14.56 -1.26 -25.48
CA ALA A 29 14.03 -0.37 -24.45
C ALA A 29 12.52 -0.16 -24.66
N PRO A 30 11.68 -0.42 -23.64
CA PRO A 30 10.24 -0.27 -23.75
C PRO A 30 9.84 1.22 -23.69
N ALA A 31 8.68 1.55 -24.23
CA ALA A 31 8.12 2.91 -24.20
C ALA A 31 7.17 3.14 -23.00
N GLY A 32 6.93 4.41 -22.65
CA GLY A 32 6.04 4.80 -21.54
C GLY A 32 6.67 4.64 -20.15
N ASP A 33 5.86 4.54 -19.09
CA ASP A 33 6.34 4.45 -17.70
C ASP A 33 7.33 3.30 -17.44
N SER A 34 7.21 2.22 -18.23
CA SER A 34 8.12 1.09 -18.20
C SER A 34 9.57 1.42 -18.61
N SER A 35 9.79 2.53 -19.33
CA SER A 35 11.11 3.04 -19.72
C SER A 35 11.96 3.51 -18.53
N VAL A 36 11.32 4.07 -17.49
CA VAL A 36 11.98 4.53 -16.26
C VAL A 36 12.54 3.33 -15.49
N GLY A 37 11.76 2.26 -15.39
CA GLY A 37 12.18 0.99 -14.79
C GLY A 37 13.34 0.33 -15.55
N TRP A 38 13.32 0.42 -16.89
CA TRP A 38 14.40 -0.08 -17.73
C TRP A 38 15.69 0.73 -17.55
N ALA A 39 15.61 2.06 -17.54
CA ALA A 39 16.77 2.94 -17.34
C ALA A 39 17.39 2.76 -15.94
N THR A 40 16.57 2.69 -14.89
CA THR A 40 17.05 2.39 -13.53
C THR A 40 17.73 1.03 -13.45
N GLY A 41 17.20 0.02 -14.14
CA GLY A 41 17.85 -1.28 -14.29
C GLY A 41 19.27 -1.23 -14.87
N VAL A 42 19.51 -0.40 -15.88
CA VAL A 42 20.85 -0.18 -16.45
C VAL A 42 21.80 0.47 -15.44
N PHE A 43 21.32 1.45 -14.65
CA PHE A 43 22.13 2.05 -13.58
C PHE A 43 22.50 1.03 -12.50
N TYR A 44 21.57 0.15 -12.11
CA TYR A 44 21.87 -0.95 -11.16
C TYR A 44 22.92 -1.92 -11.72
N LEU A 45 22.86 -2.23 -13.02
CA LEU A 45 23.86 -3.03 -13.72
C LEU A 45 25.25 -2.39 -13.67
N ALA A 46 25.36 -1.09 -13.97
CA ALA A 46 26.61 -0.35 -13.88
C ALA A 46 27.16 -0.32 -12.44
N GLY A 47 26.28 -0.15 -11.45
CA GLY A 47 26.65 -0.23 -10.03
C GLY A 47 27.18 -1.61 -9.63
N LEU A 48 26.51 -2.69 -10.05
CA LEU A 48 26.94 -4.07 -9.79
C LEU A 48 28.30 -4.36 -10.44
N LEU A 49 28.54 -3.89 -11.66
CA LEU A 49 29.84 -3.98 -12.30
C LEU A 49 30.94 -3.28 -11.48
N GLY A 50 30.67 -2.07 -11.00
CA GLY A 50 31.59 -1.33 -10.12
C GLY A 50 31.95 -2.12 -8.86
N ILE A 51 30.96 -2.76 -8.23
CA ILE A 51 31.16 -3.60 -7.04
C ILE A 51 32.01 -4.84 -7.35
N LEU A 52 31.76 -5.52 -8.49
CA LEU A 52 32.56 -6.66 -8.92
C LEU A 52 34.02 -6.27 -9.19
N LEU A 53 34.25 -5.15 -9.86
CA LEU A 53 35.58 -4.62 -10.15
C LEU A 53 36.32 -4.23 -8.87
N LEU A 54 35.64 -3.55 -7.93
CA LEU A 54 36.21 -3.21 -6.63
C LEU A 54 36.56 -4.46 -5.83
N ALA A 55 35.68 -5.46 -5.78
CA ALA A 55 35.96 -6.73 -5.11
C ALA A 55 37.21 -7.42 -5.70
N LEU A 56 37.33 -7.45 -7.04
CA LEU A 56 38.51 -7.96 -7.75
C LEU A 56 39.78 -7.16 -7.42
N LEU A 57 39.71 -5.83 -7.33
CA LEU A 57 40.85 -4.99 -6.96
C LEU A 57 41.41 -5.36 -5.57
N PHE A 58 40.52 -5.70 -4.63
CA PHE A 58 40.89 -6.19 -3.30
C PHE A 58 41.13 -7.70 -3.20
N TRP A 59 41.39 -8.39 -4.31
CA TRP A 59 41.57 -9.86 -4.31
C TRP A 59 42.68 -10.37 -3.38
N ARG A 60 43.69 -9.56 -3.05
CA ARG A 60 44.74 -9.95 -2.08
C ARG A 60 44.21 -9.94 -0.64
N ASN A 61 43.31 -9.01 -0.32
CA ASN A 61 42.64 -8.93 0.98
C ASN A 61 41.20 -9.43 0.88
N LYS A 62 41.06 -10.76 1.00
CA LYS A 62 39.78 -11.45 0.84
C LYS A 62 38.70 -11.01 1.82
N ALA A 63 39.06 -10.48 3.00
CA ALA A 63 38.10 -9.97 3.96
C ALA A 63 37.45 -8.67 3.47
N ILE A 64 38.26 -7.74 2.96
CA ILE A 64 37.76 -6.47 2.38
C ILE A 64 36.94 -6.76 1.12
N GLY A 65 37.45 -7.62 0.24
CA GLY A 65 36.70 -8.03 -0.96
C GLY A 65 35.36 -8.70 -0.64
N LEU A 66 35.30 -9.53 0.41
CA LEU A 66 34.04 -10.14 0.86
C LEU A 66 33.07 -9.09 1.40
N ALA A 67 33.53 -8.11 2.18
CA ALA A 67 32.68 -7.03 2.69
C ALA A 67 32.05 -6.21 1.54
N ILE A 68 32.82 -5.94 0.49
CA ILE A 68 32.34 -5.25 -0.73
C ILE A 68 31.26 -6.10 -1.43
N LEU A 69 31.47 -7.40 -1.57
CA LEU A 69 30.50 -8.31 -2.20
C LEU A 69 29.19 -8.46 -1.39
N CYS A 70 29.22 -8.21 -0.09
CA CYS A 70 28.03 -8.22 0.76
C CYS A 70 27.20 -6.92 0.66
N LEU A 71 27.77 -5.83 0.13
CA LEU A 71 27.13 -4.52 0.09
C LEU A 71 25.81 -4.50 -0.72
N PRO A 72 25.71 -5.13 -1.90
CA PRO A 72 24.44 -5.30 -2.61
C PRO A 72 23.38 -6.04 -1.80
N LEU A 73 23.79 -7.08 -1.07
CA LEU A 73 22.88 -7.90 -0.25
C LEU A 73 22.31 -7.08 0.91
N VAL A 74 23.14 -6.26 1.56
CA VAL A 74 22.70 -5.36 2.64
C VAL A 74 21.73 -4.30 2.11
N LEU A 75 22.03 -3.70 0.94
CA LEU A 75 21.16 -2.71 0.32
C LEU A 75 19.81 -3.31 -0.12
N MET A 76 19.80 -4.55 -0.61
CA MET A 76 18.55 -5.27 -0.92
C MET A 76 17.78 -5.69 0.35
N ALA A 77 18.49 -6.06 1.42
CA ALA A 77 17.87 -6.48 2.66
C ALA A 77 17.26 -5.31 3.45
N LEU A 78 17.82 -4.10 3.37
CA LEU A 78 17.36 -2.94 4.15
C LEU A 78 15.87 -2.58 3.93
N PRO A 79 15.36 -2.46 2.70
CA PRO A 79 13.93 -2.22 2.46
C PRO A 79 13.06 -3.38 2.94
N ALA A 80 13.48 -4.62 2.69
CA ALA A 80 12.76 -5.82 3.10
C ALA A 80 12.68 -5.94 4.63
N LEU A 81 13.76 -5.60 5.33
CA LEU A 81 13.81 -5.54 6.79
C LEU A 81 12.89 -4.43 7.33
N LYS A 82 12.86 -3.25 6.72
CA LYS A 82 11.93 -2.19 7.13
C LYS A 82 10.47 -2.61 6.98
N SER A 83 10.10 -3.25 5.86
CA SER A 83 8.75 -3.79 5.67
C SER A 83 8.44 -4.90 6.66
N GLY A 84 9.36 -5.87 6.81
CA GLY A 84 9.18 -7.00 7.72
C GLY A 84 9.08 -6.59 9.18
N VAL A 85 9.86 -5.59 9.62
CA VAL A 85 9.75 -5.02 10.98
C VAL A 85 8.39 -4.34 11.18
N ARG A 86 7.88 -3.63 10.17
CA ARG A 86 6.54 -3.03 10.22
C ARG A 86 5.44 -4.08 10.33
N ASP A 87 5.54 -5.16 9.55
CA ASP A 87 4.59 -6.27 9.60
C ASP A 87 4.64 -7.02 10.94
N LEU A 88 5.85 -7.27 11.45
CA LEU A 88 6.05 -7.81 12.78
C LEU A 88 5.45 -6.91 13.86
N TYR A 89 5.66 -5.59 13.77
CA TYR A 89 5.07 -4.62 14.68
C TYR A 89 3.53 -4.62 14.62
N ALA A 90 2.96 -4.69 13.42
CA ALA A 90 1.51 -4.77 13.21
C ALA A 90 0.91 -6.05 13.83
N TRP A 91 1.60 -7.18 13.70
CA TRP A 91 1.20 -8.46 14.28
C TRP A 91 1.48 -8.58 15.79
N PHE A 92 2.42 -7.81 16.33
CA PHE A 92 2.85 -7.98 17.71
C PHE A 92 1.71 -7.64 18.69
N PRO A 93 1.32 -8.54 19.62
CA PRO A 93 0.24 -8.31 20.57
C PRO A 93 0.32 -6.96 21.31
N SER A 94 -0.79 -6.26 21.44
CA SER A 94 -0.96 -5.15 22.37
C SER A 94 -1.69 -5.64 23.62
N GLY A 95 -1.35 -5.09 24.79
CA GLY A 95 -1.90 -5.54 26.07
C GLY A 95 -3.40 -5.25 26.25
N ASN A 96 -3.94 -4.24 25.56
CA ASN A 96 -5.35 -3.87 25.64
C ASN A 96 -6.09 -4.36 24.39
N ARG A 97 -6.60 -5.60 24.46
CA ARG A 97 -7.44 -6.21 23.42
C ARG A 97 -8.90 -6.18 23.89
N ALA A 98 -9.65 -5.20 23.43
CA ALA A 98 -11.11 -5.23 23.52
C ALA A 98 -11.64 -5.44 22.09
N PRO A 99 -12.58 -6.38 21.87
CA PRO A 99 -13.17 -6.59 20.54
C PRO A 99 -13.87 -5.31 20.10
N LEU A 100 -13.59 -4.87 18.87
CA LEU A 100 -14.19 -3.69 18.27
C LEU A 100 -15.24 -4.12 17.24
N THR A 101 -16.44 -3.59 17.40
CA THR A 101 -17.53 -3.74 16.45
C THR A 101 -17.77 -2.40 15.76
N LEU A 102 -17.78 -2.42 14.42
CA LEU A 102 -18.15 -1.26 13.63
C LEU A 102 -19.65 -1.32 13.33
N HIS A 103 -20.33 -0.22 13.61
CA HIS A 103 -21.70 0.04 13.17
C HIS A 103 -21.62 1.04 12.03
N ILE A 104 -22.06 0.66 10.85
CA ILE A 104 -22.03 1.50 9.66
C ILE A 104 -23.46 1.88 9.33
N ALA A 105 -23.81 3.15 9.56
CA ALA A 105 -25.12 3.70 9.25
C ALA A 105 -25.06 4.52 7.97
N ASN A 106 -25.58 3.99 6.87
CA ASN A 106 -25.72 4.71 5.62
C ASN A 106 -27.06 5.42 5.58
N ASN A 107 -27.08 6.71 5.93
CA ASN A 107 -28.29 7.52 5.91
C ASN A 107 -28.58 8.12 4.53
N THR A 108 -27.89 7.66 3.48
CA THR A 108 -28.06 8.14 2.11
C THR A 108 -28.84 7.11 1.27
N PRO A 109 -29.55 7.56 0.21
CA PRO A 109 -30.19 6.66 -0.74
C PRO A 109 -29.20 6.00 -1.72
N ALA A 110 -27.90 6.29 -1.60
CA ALA A 110 -26.86 5.77 -2.47
C ALA A 110 -26.19 4.53 -1.89
N LEU A 111 -25.62 3.70 -2.77
CA LEU A 111 -24.70 2.64 -2.39
C LEU A 111 -23.35 3.26 -2.08
N VAL A 112 -22.78 2.99 -0.90
CA VAL A 112 -21.53 3.63 -0.46
C VAL A 112 -20.49 2.58 -0.12
N ASN A 113 -19.26 2.75 -0.61
CA ASN A 113 -18.10 2.01 -0.15
C ASN A 113 -17.30 2.85 0.85
N ILE A 114 -16.94 2.25 1.98
CA ILE A 114 -16.21 2.88 3.06
C ILE A 114 -14.85 2.22 3.15
N LYS A 115 -13.81 3.03 3.19
CA LYS A 115 -12.44 2.57 3.38
C LYS A 115 -11.90 3.10 4.69
N LEU A 116 -11.48 2.19 5.57
CA LEU A 116 -10.72 2.50 6.76
C LEU A 116 -9.25 2.30 6.45
N GLU A 117 -8.57 3.40 6.15
CA GLU A 117 -7.15 3.43 5.87
C GLU A 117 -6.36 3.52 7.18
N CYS A 118 -5.59 2.46 7.48
CA CYS A 118 -4.70 2.40 8.63
C CYS A 118 -3.36 3.03 8.26
N TRP A 119 -3.10 4.26 8.74
CA TRP A 119 -1.88 5.00 8.44
C TRP A 119 -0.83 4.81 9.52
N PHE A 120 0.40 4.49 9.15
CA PHE A 120 1.53 4.32 10.06
C PHE A 120 2.49 5.50 9.93
N GLY A 121 3.02 5.96 11.07
CA GLY A 121 3.96 7.07 11.16
C GLY A 121 3.97 7.64 12.58
N GLU A 122 4.81 8.63 12.84
CA GLU A 122 4.61 9.46 14.04
C GLU A 122 3.40 10.39 13.81
N LYS A 123 2.66 10.69 14.87
CA LYS A 123 1.39 11.44 14.82
C LYS A 123 1.53 12.78 14.08
N ASP A 124 2.72 13.38 14.12
CA ASP A 124 3.06 14.67 13.49
C ASP A 124 4.19 14.58 12.45
N ALA A 125 4.52 13.38 11.97
CA ALA A 125 5.57 13.23 10.97
C ALA A 125 5.13 13.77 9.59
N VAL A 126 6.08 14.42 8.90
CA VAL A 126 5.92 14.90 7.51
C VAL A 126 5.63 13.75 6.53
N GLN A 127 6.03 12.52 6.88
CA GLN A 127 5.81 11.33 6.07
C GLN A 127 5.06 10.26 6.87
N GLN A 128 3.94 9.84 6.31
CA GLN A 128 3.12 8.74 6.81
C GLN A 128 2.94 7.73 5.67
N SER A 129 2.74 6.46 6.01
CA SER A 129 2.60 5.38 5.04
C SER A 129 1.31 4.62 5.28
N LEU A 130 0.51 4.46 4.23
CA LEU A 130 -0.66 3.59 4.26
C LEU A 130 -0.17 2.14 4.49
N TYR A 131 -0.70 1.50 5.53
CA TYR A 131 -0.35 0.13 5.87
C TYR A 131 -1.36 -0.88 5.31
N LYS A 132 -2.64 -0.70 5.66
CA LYS A 132 -3.73 -1.58 5.28
C LYS A 132 -5.01 -0.75 5.12
N THR A 133 -5.86 -1.17 4.19
CA THR A 133 -7.20 -0.62 4.04
C THR A 133 -8.22 -1.72 4.32
N LEU A 134 -9.20 -1.42 5.17
CA LEU A 134 -10.38 -2.27 5.35
C LEU A 134 -11.52 -1.66 4.54
N GLU A 135 -12.17 -2.45 3.70
CA GLU A 135 -13.23 -1.97 2.82
C GLU A 135 -14.58 -2.60 3.19
N PHE A 136 -15.61 -1.76 3.23
CA PHE A 136 -16.97 -2.16 3.57
C PHE A 136 -17.96 -1.47 2.63
N THR A 137 -18.80 -2.26 1.96
CA THR A 137 -19.89 -1.72 1.15
C THR A 137 -21.18 -1.71 1.96
N SER A 138 -21.79 -0.53 2.10
CA SER A 138 -23.05 -0.34 2.81
C SER A 138 -24.19 -0.01 1.86
N LYS A 139 -25.30 -0.72 2.05
CA LYS A 139 -26.51 -0.55 1.23
C LYS A 139 -27.20 0.79 1.54
N PRO A 140 -27.99 1.33 0.59
CA PRO A 140 -28.81 2.52 0.82
C PRO A 140 -29.69 2.38 2.07
N LEU A 141 -29.76 3.43 2.89
CA LEU A 141 -30.66 3.55 4.05
C LEU A 141 -30.59 2.34 5.01
N ALA A 142 -29.40 1.76 5.17
CA ALA A 142 -29.16 0.56 5.95
C ALA A 142 -28.18 0.80 7.09
N VAL A 143 -28.28 -0.05 8.11
CA VAL A 143 -27.30 -0.13 9.20
C VAL A 143 -26.69 -1.51 9.17
N ASP A 144 -25.38 -1.56 8.93
CA ASP A 144 -24.60 -2.79 8.89
C ASP A 144 -23.73 -2.88 10.16
N GLN A 145 -23.61 -4.09 10.71
CA GLN A 145 -22.76 -4.36 11.87
C GLN A 145 -21.64 -5.32 11.47
N GLN A 146 -20.40 -4.95 11.77
CA GLN A 146 -19.22 -5.77 11.46
C GLN A 146 -18.35 -5.95 12.69
N VAL A 147 -18.27 -7.19 13.17
CA VAL A 147 -17.34 -7.59 14.22
C VAL A 147 -15.97 -7.78 13.59
N LEU A 148 -14.99 -7.00 14.03
CA LEU A 148 -13.66 -7.06 13.46
C LEU A 148 -12.86 -8.24 14.03
N SER A 149 -11.90 -8.73 13.24
CA SER A 149 -10.90 -9.66 13.74
C SER A 149 -10.04 -8.99 14.82
N ASP A 150 -9.40 -9.80 15.68
CA ASP A 150 -8.46 -9.29 16.69
C ASP A 150 -7.34 -8.44 16.06
N TYR A 151 -6.88 -8.87 14.88
CA TYR A 151 -5.85 -8.18 14.12
C TYR A 151 -6.32 -6.81 13.61
N ASP A 152 -7.50 -6.75 12.99
CA ASP A 152 -8.03 -5.49 12.45
C ASP A 152 -8.40 -4.51 13.57
N THR A 153 -8.96 -5.03 14.66
CA THR A 153 -9.21 -4.28 15.89
C THR A 153 -7.93 -3.64 16.42
N GLN A 154 -6.84 -4.40 16.46
CA GLN A 154 -5.55 -3.93 16.94
C GLN A 154 -4.96 -2.84 16.04
N LEU A 155 -5.11 -2.98 14.72
CA LEU A 155 -4.68 -1.96 13.77
C LEU A 155 -5.39 -0.64 14.00
N LEU A 156 -6.72 -0.65 14.17
CA LEU A 156 -7.53 0.56 14.32
C LEU A 156 -7.39 1.23 15.69
N SER A 157 -7.28 0.44 16.76
CA SER A 157 -7.33 0.96 18.15
C SER A 157 -5.97 1.27 18.78
N THR A 158 -4.89 0.66 18.26
CA THR A 158 -3.58 0.67 18.94
C THR A 158 -2.39 0.96 18.05
N LYS A 159 -2.35 0.40 16.83
CA LYS A 159 -1.10 0.38 16.03
C LYS A 159 -0.98 1.52 15.03
N SER A 160 -2.09 1.94 14.44
CA SER A 160 -2.08 3.05 13.48
C SER A 160 -1.73 4.36 14.18
N ALA A 161 -1.17 5.31 13.45
CA ALA A 161 -1.03 6.68 13.92
C ALA A 161 -2.41 7.37 14.00
N PHE A 162 -3.22 7.12 12.97
CA PHE A 162 -4.62 7.51 12.85
C PHE A 162 -5.28 6.59 11.81
N VAL A 163 -6.60 6.63 11.77
CA VAL A 163 -7.39 5.95 10.75
C VAL A 163 -8.07 7.01 9.90
N ARG A 164 -7.84 6.99 8.59
CA ARG A 164 -8.61 7.82 7.67
C ARG A 164 -9.82 7.04 7.21
N ILE A 165 -11.01 7.58 7.47
CA ILE A 165 -12.27 7.03 6.97
C ILE A 165 -12.60 7.77 5.68
N VAL A 166 -12.60 7.05 4.55
CA VAL A 166 -12.90 7.59 3.22
C VAL A 166 -14.21 6.99 2.73
N PHE A 167 -15.07 7.82 2.15
CA PHE A 167 -16.38 7.42 1.67
C PHE A 167 -16.47 7.64 0.16
N PHE A 168 -16.88 6.60 -0.56
CA PHE A 168 -17.08 6.63 -2.00
C PHE A 168 -18.52 6.27 -2.32
N GLU A 169 -19.19 7.09 -3.12
CA GLU A 169 -20.41 6.65 -3.75
C GLU A 169 -20.10 5.63 -4.84
N CYS A 170 -20.98 4.66 -4.99
CA CYS A 170 -20.83 3.57 -5.92
C CYS A 170 -21.90 3.56 -7.00
N LEU A 171 -21.49 3.35 -8.24
CA LEU A 171 -22.34 3.04 -9.39
C LEU A 171 -22.46 1.54 -9.57
N ALA A 172 -23.68 1.04 -9.66
CA ALA A 172 -23.93 -0.30 -10.17
C ALA A 172 -23.86 -0.25 -11.70
N GLN A 173 -22.90 -0.96 -12.29
CA GLN A 173 -22.74 -1.09 -13.72
C GLN A 173 -22.89 -2.54 -14.13
N SER A 174 -23.59 -2.77 -15.25
CA SER A 174 -23.73 -4.08 -15.86
C SER A 174 -23.33 -4.02 -17.32
N GLY A 175 -22.48 -4.95 -17.76
CA GLY A 175 -21.99 -5.04 -19.13
C GLY A 175 -21.27 -6.35 -19.38
N ASN A 176 -21.32 -6.86 -20.61
CA ASN A 176 -20.65 -8.10 -21.02
C ASN A 176 -20.99 -9.33 -20.12
N GLY A 177 -22.21 -9.41 -19.59
CA GLY A 177 -22.66 -10.53 -18.74
C GLY A 177 -22.23 -10.45 -17.27
N TYR A 178 -21.54 -9.38 -16.84
CA TYR A 178 -21.14 -9.15 -15.46
C TYR A 178 -21.85 -7.92 -14.87
N SER A 179 -22.09 -7.96 -13.56
CA SER A 179 -22.47 -6.78 -12.78
C SER A 179 -21.35 -6.48 -11.79
N TYR A 180 -20.94 -5.21 -11.73
CA TYR A 180 -19.91 -4.76 -10.81
C TYR A 180 -20.29 -3.40 -10.23
N VAL A 181 -19.68 -3.10 -9.09
CA VAL A 181 -19.84 -1.84 -8.39
C VAL A 181 -18.57 -1.02 -8.61
N ARG A 182 -18.73 0.21 -9.07
CA ARG A 182 -17.63 1.13 -9.35
C ARG A 182 -17.71 2.36 -8.46
N GLU A 183 -16.63 2.70 -7.80
CA GLU A 183 -16.48 3.95 -7.04
C GLU A 183 -16.48 5.18 -7.96
N ILE A 184 -17.26 6.19 -7.61
CA ILE A 184 -17.18 7.53 -8.18
C ILE A 184 -15.97 8.24 -7.56
N GLN A 185 -15.19 8.93 -8.41
CA GLN A 185 -13.98 9.64 -8.01
C GLN A 185 -14.13 11.13 -8.35
N PRO A 186 -13.76 12.07 -7.46
CA PRO A 186 -13.05 11.87 -6.19
C PRO A 186 -13.96 11.29 -5.08
N CYS A 187 -13.41 10.97 -3.91
CA CYS A 187 -14.22 10.55 -2.76
C CYS A 187 -15.26 11.61 -2.34
N MET A 188 -16.36 11.17 -1.75
CA MET A 188 -17.43 12.05 -1.24
C MET A 188 -16.90 12.97 -0.14
N GLN A 189 -16.31 12.33 0.86
CA GLN A 189 -15.77 12.93 2.07
C GLN A 189 -14.71 11.99 2.64
N TYR A 190 -13.81 12.55 3.44
CA TYR A 190 -12.89 11.79 4.26
C TYR A 190 -12.71 12.50 5.60
N ARG A 191 -12.36 11.74 6.62
CA ARG A 191 -11.98 12.29 7.93
C ARG A 191 -10.87 11.47 8.56
N ASP A 192 -9.92 12.16 9.18
CA ASP A 192 -8.86 11.55 9.96
C ASP A 192 -9.34 11.40 11.40
N VAL A 193 -9.35 10.18 11.90
CA VAL A 193 -9.85 9.82 13.22
C VAL A 193 -8.69 9.31 14.06
N PRO A 194 -8.47 9.87 15.26
CA PRO A 194 -7.43 9.40 16.17
C PRO A 194 -7.74 7.97 16.63
N ILE A 195 -6.69 7.16 16.85
CA ILE A 195 -6.87 5.76 17.27
C ILE A 195 -7.56 5.62 18.63
N GLU A 196 -7.50 6.66 19.46
CA GLU A 196 -8.16 6.70 20.76
C GLU A 196 -9.67 6.51 20.65
N ASP A 197 -10.29 7.01 19.58
CA ASP A 197 -11.73 6.91 19.35
C ASP A 197 -12.17 5.47 19.04
N PHE A 198 -11.24 4.63 18.56
CA PHE A 198 -11.46 3.20 18.33
C PHE A 198 -11.16 2.33 19.55
N ARG A 199 -10.77 2.92 20.70
CA ARG A 199 -10.57 2.19 21.97
C ARG A 199 -11.88 1.99 22.73
N VAL A 200 -12.91 1.62 21.99
CA VAL A 200 -14.27 1.36 22.47
C VAL A 200 -14.71 -0.01 21.97
N LYS A 201 -15.78 -0.55 22.55
CA LYS A 201 -16.34 -1.82 22.09
C LYS A 201 -17.13 -1.67 20.78
N ASP A 202 -17.81 -0.54 20.64
CA ASP A 202 -18.73 -0.26 19.54
C ASP A 202 -18.41 1.14 18.99
N TYR A 203 -18.09 1.23 17.70
CA TYR A 203 -17.79 2.49 17.03
C TYR A 203 -18.76 2.71 15.86
N LEU A 204 -19.39 3.89 15.81
CA LEU A 204 -20.39 4.24 14.81
C LEU A 204 -19.78 5.09 13.69
N ILE A 205 -19.97 4.64 12.45
CA ILE A 205 -19.62 5.33 11.23
C ILE A 205 -20.92 5.77 10.56
N GLU A 206 -21.24 7.05 10.67
CA GLU A 206 -22.41 7.66 10.00
C GLU A 206 -22.01 8.25 8.65
N ILE A 207 -22.79 7.93 7.63
CA ILE A 207 -22.67 8.47 6.29
C ILE A 207 -23.82 9.45 6.06
N GLU A 208 -23.49 10.72 5.86
CA GLU A 208 -24.46 11.80 5.64
C GLU A 208 -24.14 12.51 4.32
N GLY A 209 -25.15 12.71 3.47
CA GLY A 209 -24.96 13.34 2.15
C GLY A 209 -24.67 14.85 2.19
N GLU A 210 -24.96 15.54 3.30
CA GLU A 210 -24.82 17.00 3.40
C GLU A 210 -23.35 17.47 3.38
N LYS A 211 -22.41 16.60 3.73
CA LYS A 211 -20.97 16.92 3.91
C LYS A 211 -20.10 16.71 2.66
N ASN A 212 -20.71 16.53 1.49
CA ASN A 212 -20.00 16.26 0.24
C ASN A 212 -19.14 17.43 -0.26
N SER A 213 -17.92 17.13 -0.73
CA SER A 213 -17.03 18.12 -1.36
C SER A 213 -17.58 18.68 -2.68
N GLU A 214 -17.22 19.91 -3.03
CA GLU A 214 -17.62 20.55 -4.29
C GLU A 214 -17.15 19.76 -5.52
N ALA A 215 -15.91 19.25 -5.48
CA ALA A 215 -15.33 18.47 -6.57
C ALA A 215 -16.11 17.18 -6.82
N PHE A 216 -16.55 16.51 -5.75
CA PHE A 216 -17.40 15.32 -5.86
C PHE A 216 -18.78 15.66 -6.44
N ARG A 217 -19.42 16.74 -5.96
CA ARG A 217 -20.72 17.19 -6.48
C ARG A 217 -20.64 17.50 -7.99
N ALA A 218 -19.60 18.19 -8.42
CA ALA A 218 -19.38 18.50 -9.83
C ALA A 218 -19.21 17.24 -10.70
N GLU A 219 -18.53 16.20 -10.20
CA GLU A 219 -18.42 14.93 -10.90
C GLU A 219 -19.78 14.22 -11.01
N VAL A 220 -20.55 14.18 -9.92
CA VAL A 220 -21.90 13.59 -9.96
C VAL A 220 -22.79 14.34 -10.96
N GLU A 221 -22.74 15.68 -10.99
CA GLU A 221 -23.47 16.48 -11.98
C GLU A 221 -23.01 16.20 -13.42
N ARG A 222 -21.72 15.96 -13.63
CA ARG A 222 -21.18 15.56 -14.93
C ARG A 222 -21.72 14.18 -15.33
N LEU A 223 -21.68 13.20 -14.44
CA LEU A 223 -22.18 11.84 -14.68
C LEU A 223 -23.69 11.80 -14.94
N LYS A 224 -24.47 12.63 -14.22
CA LYS A 224 -25.92 12.82 -14.45
C LYS A 224 -26.19 13.40 -15.84
N ARG A 225 -25.40 14.37 -16.30
CA ARG A 225 -25.52 14.95 -17.66
C ARG A 225 -25.20 13.93 -18.75
N ASP A 226 -24.19 13.09 -18.54
CA ASP A 226 -23.77 12.08 -19.51
C ASP A 226 -24.67 10.82 -19.51
N SER A 227 -25.78 10.80 -18.75
CA SER A 227 -26.68 9.65 -18.59
C SER A 227 -26.00 8.36 -18.06
N LEU A 228 -24.84 8.49 -17.44
CA LEU A 228 -24.05 7.39 -16.86
C LEU A 228 -24.38 7.14 -15.39
N TYR A 229 -25.34 7.88 -14.84
CA TYR A 229 -25.71 7.88 -13.43
C TYR A 229 -27.13 7.34 -13.23
N THR A 230 -27.26 6.19 -12.57
CA THR A 230 -28.54 5.49 -12.34
C THR A 230 -28.82 5.19 -10.87
N ASN A 231 -27.93 5.59 -9.94
CA ASN A 231 -28.03 5.29 -8.51
C ASN A 231 -28.53 6.49 -7.68
N GLY A 232 -28.90 6.20 -6.42
CA GLY A 232 -29.64 7.08 -5.50
C GLY A 232 -29.22 8.54 -5.53
N ALA A 233 -30.21 9.40 -5.79
CA ALA A 233 -30.06 10.83 -5.86
C ALA A 233 -29.43 11.39 -4.58
N PHE A 234 -28.25 12.01 -4.71
CA PHE A 234 -28.16 13.35 -4.13
C PHE A 234 -29.18 14.25 -4.82
#